data_AF-W2FYN6-F1
#
_entry.id   AF-W2FYN6-F1
#
_cell.length_a   1.000
_cell.length_b   1.000
_cell.length_c   1.000
_cell.angle_alpha   90.00
_cell.angle_beta   90.00
_cell.angle_gamma   90.00
#
_symmetry.space_group_name_H-M   'P 1'
#
loop_
_entity.id
_entity.type
_entity.pdbx_description
1 polymer ?
#
loop_
_entity_poly.entity_id
_entity_poly.type
_entity_poly.pdbx_seq_one_letter_code
_entity_poly.pdbx_strand_id
1 'polypeptide(L)'
;MKLRVLATTVFAALLSCASATVDHDKIEPFPQPEPATISEKAAVKFKPKLYTPNSVCVPYPAVNVAGEVTGGLKGTNGNDACKYAPKGSQIYGRAG
;
A
#
# COMPACT_ATOMS: atom_id res chain seq x y z
N MET A 1 39.79 9.60 -3.61
CA MET A 1 38.53 10.39 -3.70
C MET A 1 37.47 9.75 -4.61
N LYS A 2 37.79 9.32 -5.84
CA LYS A 2 36.77 8.80 -6.79
C LYS A 2 36.06 7.51 -6.35
N LEU A 3 36.77 6.55 -5.74
CA LEU A 3 36.16 5.27 -5.32
C LEU A 3 35.23 5.41 -4.11
N ARG A 4 35.56 6.28 -3.14
CA ARG A 4 34.71 6.54 -1.97
C ARG A 4 33.41 7.23 -2.38
N VAL A 5 33.51 8.22 -3.27
CA VAL A 5 32.32 8.91 -3.83
C VAL A 5 31.45 7.94 -4.62
N LEU A 6 32.04 7.09 -5.45
CA LEU A 6 31.31 6.06 -6.20
C LEU A 6 30.63 5.02 -5.29
N ALA A 7 31.32 4.56 -4.24
CA ALA A 7 30.75 3.62 -3.28
C ALA A 7 29.56 4.24 -2.52
N THR A 8 29.68 5.51 -2.09
CA THR A 8 28.59 6.21 -1.40
C THR A 8 27.38 6.46 -2.30
N THR A 9 27.59 6.79 -3.59
CA THR A 9 26.47 7.00 -4.53
C THR A 9 25.78 5.69 -4.89
N VAL A 10 26.53 4.60 -5.10
CA VAL A 10 25.96 3.27 -5.35
C VAL A 10 25.18 2.76 -4.14
N PHE A 11 25.69 2.94 -2.92
CA PHE A 11 25.00 2.52 -1.71
C PHE A 11 23.70 3.30 -1.47
N ALA A 12 23.71 4.62 -1.68
CA ALA A 12 22.51 5.45 -1.61
C ALA A 12 21.46 5.05 -2.67
N ALA A 13 21.91 4.73 -3.89
CA ALA A 13 21.03 4.24 -4.95
C ALA A 13 20.43 2.87 -4.61
N LEU A 14 21.22 1.92 -4.08
CA LEU A 14 20.73 0.60 -3.68
C LEU A 14 19.69 0.68 -2.55
N LEU A 15 19.90 1.55 -1.56
CA LEU A 15 18.91 1.82 -0.49
C LEU A 15 17.61 2.39 -1.06
N SER A 16 17.68 3.24 -2.09
CA SER A 16 16.48 3.79 -2.75
C SER A 16 15.66 2.76 -3.56
N CYS A 17 16.24 1.59 -3.87
CA CYS A 17 15.55 0.53 -4.62
C CYS A 17 15.07 -0.63 -3.72
N ALA A 18 15.44 -0.67 -2.45
CA ALA A 18 15.02 -1.71 -1.52
C ALA A 18 13.65 -1.36 -0.91
N SER A 19 12.56 -1.75 -1.58
CA SER A 19 11.24 -1.80 -0.94
C SER A 19 11.19 -3.01 -0.02
N ALA A 20 11.09 -2.78 1.29
CA ALA A 20 10.93 -3.87 2.24
C ALA A 20 9.55 -4.50 2.07
N THR A 21 9.52 -5.84 2.04
CA THR A 21 8.27 -6.58 2.19
C THR A 21 7.95 -6.68 3.67
N VAL A 22 6.73 -6.33 4.04
CA VAL A 22 6.25 -6.44 5.43
C VAL A 22 4.98 -7.29 5.49
N ASP A 23 4.70 -7.83 6.67
CA ASP A 23 3.51 -8.65 6.89
C ASP A 23 2.23 -7.90 6.47
N HIS A 24 1.27 -8.64 5.90
CA HIS A 24 0.08 -8.05 5.28
C HIS A 24 -0.77 -7.23 6.26
N ASP A 25 -0.66 -7.52 7.55
CA ASP A 25 -1.40 -6.87 8.63
C ASP A 25 -0.61 -5.76 9.35
N LYS A 26 0.59 -5.43 8.86
CA LYS A 26 1.47 -4.37 9.39
C LYS A 26 1.60 -3.15 8.49
N ILE A 27 1.10 -3.20 7.26
CA ILE A 27 1.08 -2.04 6.37
C ILE A 27 0.13 -0.97 6.94
N GLU A 28 0.65 0.22 7.17
CA GLU A 28 -0.15 1.40 7.51
C GLU A 28 -0.82 1.98 6.26
N PRO A 29 -2.15 2.19 6.26
CA PRO A 29 -2.85 2.82 5.14
C PRO A 29 -2.54 4.32 5.05
N PHE A 30 -2.80 4.90 3.88
CA PHE A 30 -2.76 6.34 3.70
C PHE A 30 -4.08 6.96 4.19
N PRO A 31 -4.04 7.98 5.06
CA PRO A 31 -5.24 8.75 5.35
C PRO A 31 -5.75 9.40 4.06
N GLN A 32 -7.07 9.43 3.86
CA GLN A 32 -7.65 10.11 2.70
C GLN A 32 -7.38 11.62 2.82
N PRO A 33 -6.61 12.24 1.91
CA PRO A 33 -6.33 13.67 1.99
C PRO A 33 -7.57 14.49 1.63
N GLU A 34 -7.58 15.76 2.02
CA GLU A 34 -8.56 16.73 1.56
C GLU A 34 -8.39 16.96 0.04
N PRO A 35 -9.43 16.76 -0.78
CA PRO A 35 -9.31 16.84 -2.23
C PRO A 35 -9.17 18.29 -2.71
N ALA A 36 -8.07 18.62 -3.39
CA ALA A 36 -7.75 19.95 -3.87
C ALA A 36 -8.19 20.18 -5.32
N THR A 37 -7.90 19.21 -6.20
CA THR A 37 -8.15 19.31 -7.65
C THR A 37 -9.55 18.84 -8.04
N ILE A 38 -9.99 19.16 -9.27
CA ILE A 38 -11.29 18.69 -9.80
C ILE A 38 -11.31 17.16 -9.86
N SER A 39 -10.22 16.54 -10.32
CA SER A 39 -10.11 15.09 -10.41
C SER A 39 -10.12 14.42 -9.03
N GLU A 40 -9.44 14.98 -8.03
CA GLU A 40 -9.49 14.47 -6.65
C GLU A 40 -10.89 14.59 -6.05
N LYS A 41 -11.56 15.74 -6.23
CA LYS A 41 -12.93 15.95 -5.76
C LYS A 41 -13.90 14.96 -6.42
N ALA A 42 -13.74 14.73 -7.72
CA ALA A 42 -14.52 13.72 -8.44
C ALA A 42 -14.23 12.31 -7.90
N ALA A 43 -12.96 11.94 -7.69
CA ALA A 43 -12.59 10.63 -7.17
C ALA A 43 -13.17 10.36 -5.77
N VAL A 44 -13.17 11.35 -4.87
CA VAL A 44 -13.81 11.23 -3.56
C VAL A 44 -15.34 11.16 -3.69
N LYS A 45 -15.95 12.02 -4.53
CA LYS A 45 -17.40 12.07 -4.75
C LYS A 45 -17.97 10.75 -5.31
N PHE A 46 -17.24 10.14 -6.24
CA PHE A 46 -17.65 8.91 -6.93
C PHE A 46 -17.00 7.65 -6.34
N LYS A 47 -16.46 7.72 -5.12
CA LYS A 47 -15.89 6.57 -4.44
C LYS A 47 -16.94 5.45 -4.30
N PRO A 48 -16.70 4.24 -4.81
CA PRO A 48 -17.67 3.17 -4.79
C PRO A 48 -17.86 2.61 -3.37
N LYS A 49 -19.01 1.97 -3.15
CA LYS A 49 -19.22 1.07 -2.02
C LYS A 49 -18.86 -0.34 -2.46
N LEU A 50 -17.98 -1.01 -1.72
CA LEU A 50 -17.60 -2.39 -1.96
C LEU A 50 -18.21 -3.29 -0.89
N TYR A 51 -19.06 -4.22 -1.31
CA TYR A 51 -19.49 -5.31 -0.46
C TYR A 51 -18.49 -6.47 -0.55
N THR A 52 -18.03 -6.96 0.60
CA THR A 52 -17.16 -8.13 0.69
C THR A 52 -17.90 -9.25 1.41
N PRO A 53 -18.24 -10.36 0.72
CA PRO A 53 -18.80 -11.53 1.38
C PRO A 53 -17.90 -12.06 2.49
N ASN A 54 -18.48 -12.62 3.55
CA ASN A 54 -17.73 -13.17 4.70
C ASN A 54 -16.77 -14.32 4.34
N SER A 55 -16.82 -14.84 3.12
CA SER A 55 -15.96 -15.92 2.60
C SER A 55 -14.71 -15.43 1.85
N VAL A 56 -14.56 -14.12 1.62
CA VAL A 56 -13.40 -13.55 0.92
C VAL A 56 -12.62 -12.59 1.81
N CYS A 57 -11.45 -12.17 1.37
CA CYS A 57 -10.67 -11.15 2.06
C CYS A 57 -11.34 -9.76 1.95
N VAL A 58 -11.21 -8.96 3.00
CA VAL A 58 -11.48 -7.51 2.92
C VAL A 58 -10.30 -6.79 2.24
N PRO A 59 -10.43 -5.52 1.80
CA PRO A 59 -9.31 -4.78 1.21
C PRO A 59 -8.29 -4.39 2.29
N TYR A 60 -7.01 -4.60 2.00
CA TYR A 60 -5.86 -4.18 2.81
C TYR A 60 -5.04 -3.13 2.05
N PRO A 61 -4.29 -2.28 2.76
CA PRO A 61 -3.29 -1.44 2.12
C PRO A 61 -2.17 -2.31 1.52
N ALA A 62 -1.81 -2.02 0.27
CA ALA A 62 -0.78 -2.73 -0.47
C ALA A 62 0.62 -2.14 -0.28
N VAL A 63 0.68 -0.85 0.06
CA VAL A 63 1.91 -0.06 0.22
C VAL A 63 1.69 1.05 1.23
N ASN A 64 2.75 1.47 1.94
CA ASN A 64 2.72 2.59 2.89
C ASN A 64 3.60 3.78 2.43
N VAL A 65 3.68 4.82 3.27
CA VAL A 65 4.47 6.06 3.01
C VAL A 65 5.97 5.83 2.87
N ALA A 66 6.51 4.75 3.46
CA ALA A 66 7.92 4.39 3.35
C ALA A 66 8.22 3.60 2.07
N GLY A 67 7.20 3.29 1.28
CA GLY A 67 7.33 2.46 0.07
C GLY A 67 7.47 0.97 0.37
N GLU A 68 7.19 0.53 1.60
CA GLU A 68 7.13 -0.88 1.96
C GLU A 68 5.87 -1.51 1.37
N VAL A 69 5.96 -2.75 0.90
CA VAL A 69 4.87 -3.47 0.23
C VAL A 69 4.42 -4.68 1.03
N THR A 70 3.12 -5.01 0.93
CA THR A 70 2.57 -6.20 1.58
C THR A 70 3.19 -7.48 1.02
N GLY A 71 3.57 -8.40 1.90
CA GLY A 71 3.93 -9.77 1.53
C GLY A 71 2.73 -10.63 1.12
N GLY A 72 1.51 -10.13 1.35
CA GLY A 72 0.28 -10.84 1.07
C GLY A 72 0.09 -12.09 1.94
N LEU A 73 -0.77 -12.99 1.46
CA LEU A 73 -1.08 -14.26 2.14
C LEU A 73 -0.95 -15.42 1.16
N LYS A 74 -0.45 -16.55 1.65
CA LYS A 74 -0.49 -17.81 0.91
C LYS A 74 -1.93 -18.33 0.87
N GLY A 75 -2.46 -18.59 -0.32
CA GLY A 75 -3.83 -19.08 -0.54
C GLY A 75 -4.05 -20.55 -0.12
N THR A 76 -3.91 -20.85 1.18
CA THR A 76 -4.02 -22.21 1.72
C THR A 76 -5.14 -22.40 2.74
N ASN A 77 -5.57 -21.32 3.42
CA ASN A 77 -6.55 -21.38 4.52
C ASN A 77 -7.73 -20.42 4.28
N GLY A 78 -8.26 -20.41 3.05
CA GLY A 78 -9.37 -19.54 2.68
C GLY A 78 -9.08 -18.07 3.01
N ASN A 79 -9.96 -17.45 3.80
CA ASN A 79 -9.85 -16.05 4.21
C ASN A 79 -9.48 -15.83 5.69
N ASP A 80 -9.03 -16.87 6.41
CA ASP A 80 -8.89 -16.83 7.88
C ASP A 80 -7.99 -15.70 8.40
N ALA A 81 -6.94 -15.34 7.66
CA ALA A 81 -6.02 -14.26 8.02
C ALA A 81 -6.36 -12.89 7.39
N CYS A 82 -7.47 -12.78 6.64
CA CYS A 82 -7.84 -11.57 5.91
C CYS A 82 -9.31 -11.14 6.07
N LYS A 83 -9.99 -11.60 7.14
CA LYS A 83 -11.40 -11.24 7.43
C LYS A 83 -11.57 -9.79 7.89
N TYR A 84 -10.52 -9.17 8.45
CA TYR A 84 -10.54 -7.79 8.94
C TYR A 84 -9.15 -7.15 8.83
N ALA A 85 -9.06 -5.94 8.29
CA ALA A 85 -7.80 -5.20 8.18
C ALA A 85 -7.50 -4.43 9.48
N PRO A 86 -6.55 -4.86 10.34
CA PRO A 86 -6.38 -4.31 11.68
C PRO A 86 -5.86 -2.87 11.69
N LYS A 87 -5.16 -2.45 10.63
CA LYS A 87 -4.71 -1.06 10.43
C LYS A 87 -5.73 -0.18 9.70
N GLY A 88 -6.86 -0.75 9.30
CA GLY A 88 -7.84 -0.11 8.42
C GLY A 88 -7.70 -0.57 6.97
N SER A 89 -8.76 -0.36 6.20
CA SER A 89 -8.84 -0.72 4.78
C SER A 89 -8.30 0.40 3.88
N GLN A 90 -8.02 0.08 2.62
CA GLN A 90 -7.54 1.03 1.62
C GLN A 90 -8.23 0.83 0.27
N ILE A 91 -8.51 1.93 -0.42
CA ILE A 91 -8.89 1.97 -1.82
C ILE A 91 -7.95 2.91 -2.58
N TYR A 92 -7.65 2.58 -3.83
CA TYR A 92 -6.78 3.35 -4.71
C TYR A 92 -7.58 3.82 -5.93
N GLY A 93 -7.36 5.07 -6.36
CA GLY A 93 -8.04 5.66 -7.51
C GLY A 93 -7.05 6.42 -8.40
N ARG A 94 -7.26 6.35 -9.72
CA ARG A 94 -6.49 7.10 -10.72
C ARG A 94 -7.47 7.66 -11.76
N ALA A 95 -7.35 8.96 -12.05
CA ALA A 95 -8.11 9.63 -13.09
C ALA A 95 -7.23 9.83 -14.34
N GLY A 96 -7.85 9.88 -15.52
CA GLY A 96 -7.22 10.07 -16.82
C GLY A 96 -8.16 10.72 -17.81
#